data_AF-A0A4V1SF31-F1
#
_entry.id   AF-A0A4V1SF31-F1
#
_cell.length_a   1.000
_cell.length_b   1.000
_cell.length_c   1.000
_cell.angle_alpha   90.00
_cell.angle_beta   90.00
_cell.angle_gamma   90.00
#
_symmetry.space_group_name_H-M   'P 1'
#
loop_
_entity.id
_entity.type
_entity.pdbx_description
1 polymer ?
#
loop_
_entity_poly.entity_id
_entity_poly.type
_entity_poly.pdbx_seq_one_letter_code
_entity_poly.pdbx_strand_id
1 'polypeptide(L)'
;MSLSHPLRNDPSTARLISLAKLAMASEVEPRDTHGPYVILQTGYIPGDLTMKGADYLLGRSGLWLAFHWFIRMPVPDRRAEFVFGTVNEVMTLLQDLTGSVQVMTPDGIIHDAMPDEEWHQAMFGG
;
A
#
# COMPACT_ATOMS: atom_id res chain seq x y z
N MET A 1 12.36 -11.39 -15.93
CA MET A 1 12.53 -11.45 -14.46
C MET A 1 12.98 -10.06 -14.01
N SER A 2 12.09 -9.28 -13.40
CA SER A 2 12.47 -7.97 -12.87
C SER A 2 13.34 -8.22 -11.63
N LEU A 3 14.56 -7.70 -11.62
CA LEU A 3 15.45 -7.78 -10.46
C LEU A 3 14.73 -7.10 -9.30
N SER A 4 14.45 -7.85 -8.24
CA SER A 4 13.87 -7.30 -7.02
C SER A 4 14.87 -6.30 -6.44
N HIS A 5 14.44 -5.09 -6.13
CA HIS A 5 15.27 -4.06 -5.49
C HIS A 5 14.91 -3.98 -4.00
N PRO A 6 15.79 -3.48 -3.13
CA PRO A 6 15.41 -3.23 -1.75
C PRO A 6 14.31 -2.16 -1.72
N LEU A 7 13.36 -2.27 -0.80
CA LEU A 7 12.42 -1.18 -0.51
C LEU A 7 13.19 0.10 -0.16
N ARG A 8 12.63 1.24 -0.53
CA ARG A 8 13.23 2.55 -0.29
C ARG A 8 12.16 3.57 0.05
N ASN A 9 12.47 4.44 1.00
CA ASN A 9 11.73 5.67 1.22
C ASN A 9 12.15 6.70 0.15
N ASP A 10 11.88 6.36 -1.12
CA ASP A 10 12.20 7.16 -2.30
C ASP A 10 10.97 7.19 -3.24
N PRO A 11 10.35 8.37 -3.43
CA PRO A 11 9.18 8.52 -4.30
C PRO A 11 9.38 8.00 -5.73
N SER A 12 10.62 8.03 -6.25
CA SER A 12 10.93 7.54 -7.61
C SER A 12 10.82 6.02 -7.76
N THR A 13 10.80 5.29 -6.64
CA THR A 13 10.68 3.83 -6.59
C THR A 13 9.27 3.34 -6.26
N ALA A 14 8.39 4.25 -5.84
CA ALA A 14 7.01 3.96 -5.53
C ALA A 14 6.09 4.23 -6.74
N ARG A 15 5.01 3.44 -6.84
CA ARG A 15 3.96 3.60 -7.85
C ARG A 15 2.69 4.07 -7.17
N LEU A 16 2.07 5.10 -7.74
CA LEU A 16 0.74 5.53 -7.35
C LEU A 16 -0.30 4.77 -8.17
N ILE A 17 -1.18 4.02 -7.49
CA ILE A 17 -2.25 3.26 -8.13
C ILE A 17 -3.57 3.96 -7.82
N SER A 18 -4.30 4.34 -8.87
CA SER A 18 -5.65 4.88 -8.76
C SER A 18 -6.67 3.76 -8.62
N LEU A 19 -7.58 3.95 -7.66
CA LEU A 19 -8.71 3.07 -7.37
C LEU A 19 -10.03 3.65 -7.85
N ALA A 20 -10.02 4.76 -8.60
CA ALA A 20 -11.22 5.48 -9.03
C ALA A 20 -12.24 4.62 -9.80
N LYS A 21 -11.78 3.48 -10.37
CA LYS A 21 -12.63 2.53 -11.10
C LYS A 21 -13.32 1.49 -10.20
N LEU A 22 -13.00 1.43 -8.91
CA LEU A 22 -13.56 0.46 -7.97
C LEU A 22 -14.84 1.01 -7.33
N ALA A 23 -15.77 0.12 -6.99
CA ALA A 23 -17.03 0.50 -6.36
C ALA A 23 -16.81 1.27 -5.04
N MET A 24 -15.83 0.80 -4.26
CA MET A 24 -15.42 1.43 -2.99
C MET A 24 -14.89 2.86 -3.12
N ALA A 25 -14.53 3.32 -4.33
CA ALA A 25 -14.04 4.69 -4.53
C ALA A 25 -15.07 5.74 -4.10
N SER A 26 -16.36 5.42 -4.25
CA SER A 26 -17.47 6.28 -3.86
C SER A 26 -17.65 6.43 -2.34
N GLU A 27 -17.00 5.57 -1.55
CA GLU A 27 -17.09 5.56 -0.09
C GLU A 27 -15.94 6.34 0.58
N VAL A 28 -14.96 6.82 -0.18
CA VAL A 28 -13.79 7.54 0.35
C VAL A 28 -14.00 9.03 0.14
N GLU A 29 -14.13 9.79 1.22
CA GLU A 29 -14.25 11.25 1.20
C GLU A 29 -13.32 11.87 2.26
N PRO A 30 -12.60 12.97 1.94
CA PRO A 30 -12.61 13.68 0.65
C PRO A 30 -11.85 12.94 -0.45
N ARG A 31 -12.29 13.04 -1.71
CA ARG A 31 -11.55 12.51 -2.86
C ARG A 31 -11.44 13.48 -4.03
N ASP A 32 -10.39 13.32 -4.83
CA ASP A 32 -10.27 14.00 -6.11
C ASP A 32 -10.86 13.17 -7.27
N THR A 33 -10.83 13.73 -8.49
CA THR A 33 -11.39 13.13 -9.71
C THR A 33 -10.80 11.75 -10.05
N HIS A 34 -9.55 11.49 -9.65
CA HIS A 34 -8.82 10.28 -10.02
C HIS A 34 -8.49 9.40 -8.81
N GLY A 35 -8.94 9.80 -7.62
CA GLY A 35 -8.82 9.05 -6.38
C GLY A 35 -9.99 8.10 -6.13
N PRO A 36 -9.89 7.27 -5.08
CA PRO A 36 -8.79 7.24 -4.12
C PRO A 36 -7.56 6.49 -4.64
N TYR A 37 -6.46 6.50 -3.89
CA TYR A 37 -5.15 6.01 -4.30
C TYR A 37 -4.52 5.09 -3.26
N VAL A 38 -3.60 4.25 -3.72
CA VAL A 38 -2.64 3.54 -2.87
C VAL A 38 -1.23 3.71 -3.41
N ILE A 39 -0.24 3.67 -2.53
CA ILE A 39 1.18 3.76 -2.88
C ILE A 39 1.77 2.36 -2.78
N LEU A 40 2.33 1.86 -3.88
CA LEU A 40 2.82 0.49 -4.03
C LEU A 40 4.31 0.48 -4.40
N GLN A 41 5.10 -0.37 -3.76
CA GLN A 41 6.47 -0.69 -4.18
C GLN A 41 6.70 -2.19 -4.20
N THR A 42 7.28 -2.69 -5.29
CA THR A 42 7.67 -4.10 -5.42
C THR A 42 9.15 -4.22 -5.10
N GLY A 43 9.51 -5.03 -4.11
CA GLY A 43 10.88 -5.14 -3.63
C GLY A 43 11.04 -6.15 -2.49
N TYR A 44 12.19 -6.14 -1.83
CA TYR A 44 12.44 -6.92 -0.61
C TYR A 44 12.81 -6.01 0.55
N ILE A 45 12.65 -6.50 1.79
CA ILE A 45 12.95 -5.73 3.00
C ILE A 45 14.47 -5.49 3.09
N PRO A 46 14.96 -4.24 3.25
CA PRO A 46 16.38 -3.99 3.41
C PRO A 46 16.96 -4.79 4.60
N GLY A 47 17.99 -5.58 4.35
CA GLY A 47 18.60 -6.46 5.35
C GLY A 47 18.00 -7.87 5.43
N ASP A 48 16.94 -8.17 4.68
CA ASP A 48 16.45 -9.54 4.52
C ASP A 48 17.43 -10.37 3.67
N LEU A 49 18.07 -11.35 4.32
CA LEU A 49 19.05 -12.26 3.70
C LEU A 49 18.43 -13.16 2.63
N THR A 50 17.11 -13.37 2.67
CA THR A 50 16.41 -14.18 1.67
C THR A 50 16.14 -13.41 0.38
N MET A 51 16.20 -12.07 0.44
CA MET A 51 15.91 -11.15 -0.67
C MET A 51 14.57 -11.46 -1.37
N LYS A 52 13.59 -11.97 -0.61
CA LYS A 52 12.32 -12.42 -1.17
C LYS A 52 11.47 -11.21 -1.58
N GLY A 53 11.31 -11.04 -2.89
CA GLY A 53 10.48 -10.00 -3.46
C GLY A 53 9.00 -10.17 -3.09
N ALA A 54 8.35 -9.07 -2.73
CA ALA A 54 6.91 -8.96 -2.53
C ALA A 54 6.43 -7.54 -2.88
N ASP A 55 5.12 -7.38 -2.97
CA ASP A 55 4.48 -6.08 -3.08
C ASP A 55 4.19 -5.51 -1.70
N TYR A 56 4.53 -4.23 -1.51
CA TYR A 56 4.32 -3.50 -0.27
C TYR A 56 3.52 -2.24 -0.53
N LEU A 57 2.61 -1.94 0.39
CA LEU A 57 1.81 -0.73 0.42
C LEU A 57 2.35 0.20 1.50
N LEU A 58 2.45 1.50 1.20
CA LEU A 58 2.83 2.51 2.16
C LEU A 58 1.59 3.07 2.87
N GLY A 59 1.56 2.97 4.20
CA GLY A 59 0.51 3.55 5.04
C GLY A 59 0.78 5.00 5.43
N ARG A 60 -0.24 5.69 5.94
CA ARG A 60 -0.16 7.06 6.49
C ARG A 60 0.84 7.18 7.64
N SER A 61 1.06 6.10 8.38
CA SER A 61 2.09 6.01 9.42
C SER A 61 3.53 6.08 8.87
N GLY A 62 3.73 6.04 7.54
CA GLY A 62 5.04 5.92 6.93
C GLY A 62 5.61 4.50 6.96
N LEU A 63 4.81 3.53 7.41
CA LEU A 63 5.18 2.12 7.48
C LEU A 63 4.76 1.39 6.21
N TRP A 64 5.62 0.48 5.77
CA TRP A 64 5.34 -0.42 4.66
C TRP A 64 4.65 -1.69 5.16
N LEU A 65 3.57 -2.12 4.51
CA LEU A 65 2.89 -3.38 4.80
C LEU A 65 2.89 -4.27 3.56
N ALA A 66 3.27 -5.52 3.71
CA ALA A 66 3.20 -6.46 2.59
C ALA A 66 1.74 -6.68 2.16
N PHE A 67 1.48 -6.69 0.86
CA PHE A 67 0.13 -6.73 0.29
C PHE A 67 -0.70 -7.93 0.77
N HIS A 68 -0.06 -9.09 0.98
CA HIS A 68 -0.74 -10.28 1.49
C HIS A 68 -1.30 -10.11 2.92
N TRP A 69 -0.75 -9.19 3.71
CA TRP A 69 -1.31 -8.79 5.00
C TRP A 69 -2.42 -7.76 4.84
N PHE A 70 -2.25 -6.80 3.94
CA PHE A 70 -3.26 -5.78 3.65
C PHE A 70 -4.62 -6.41 3.34
N ILE A 71 -4.69 -7.40 2.45
CA ILE A 71 -5.97 -8.06 2.09
C ILE A 71 -6.64 -8.80 3.26
N ARG A 72 -5.91 -9.07 4.35
CA ARG A 72 -6.39 -9.76 5.56
C ARG A 72 -6.74 -8.81 6.71
N MET A 73 -6.50 -7.52 6.58
CA MET A 73 -6.91 -6.55 7.60
C MET A 73 -8.43 -6.33 7.56
N PRO A 74 -9.08 -5.77 8.60
CA PRO A 74 -10.44 -5.28 8.48
C PRO A 74 -10.54 -4.13 7.46
N VAL A 75 -11.60 -4.11 6.63
CA VAL A 75 -11.81 -3.06 5.60
C VAL A 75 -11.73 -1.63 6.16
N PRO A 76 -12.31 -1.31 7.34
CA PRO A 76 -12.21 0.04 7.91
C PRO A 76 -10.76 0.45 8.18
N ASP A 77 -9.97 -0.45 8.76
CA ASP A 77 -8.56 -0.17 9.12
C ASP A 77 -7.69 -0.04 7.87
N ARG A 78 -7.91 -0.89 6.86
CA ARG A 78 -7.24 -0.78 5.56
C ARG A 78 -7.46 0.57 4.92
N ARG A 79 -8.71 1.01 4.87
CA ARG A 79 -9.10 2.27 4.22
C ARG A 79 -8.55 3.46 5.01
N ALA A 80 -8.63 3.41 6.33
CA ALA A 80 -8.12 4.46 7.19
C ALA A 80 -6.60 4.65 7.05
N GLU A 81 -5.83 3.57 6.93
CA GLU A 81 -4.36 3.63 6.96
C GLU A 81 -3.72 3.71 5.57
N PHE A 82 -4.21 2.97 4.58
CA PHE A 82 -3.51 2.75 3.31
C PHE A 82 -4.20 3.41 2.10
N VAL A 83 -5.44 3.88 2.23
CA VAL A 83 -6.20 4.46 1.12
C VAL A 83 -6.21 5.98 1.22
N PHE A 84 -5.66 6.64 0.21
CA PHE A 84 -5.53 8.09 0.14
C PHE A 84 -6.64 8.68 -0.71
N GLY A 85 -7.39 9.63 -0.18
CA GLY A 85 -8.49 10.25 -0.91
C GLY A 85 -8.02 11.13 -2.05
N THR A 86 -6.89 11.83 -1.86
CA THR A 86 -6.38 12.83 -2.82
C THR A 86 -4.89 12.64 -3.12
N VAL A 87 -4.47 13.10 -4.31
CA VAL A 87 -3.03 13.18 -4.65
C VAL A 87 -2.28 14.08 -3.69
N ASN A 88 -2.92 15.11 -3.13
CA ASN A 88 -2.24 16.01 -2.19
C ASN A 88 -1.78 15.25 -0.93
N GLU A 89 -2.64 14.39 -0.37
CA GLU A 89 -2.26 13.55 0.78
C GLU A 89 -1.07 12.64 0.45
N VAL A 90 -1.06 12.06 -0.75
CA VAL A 90 0.01 11.19 -1.25
C VAL A 90 1.32 11.97 -1.34
N MET A 91 1.29 13.16 -1.95
CA MET A 91 2.48 13.99 -2.13
C MET A 91 3.04 14.48 -0.80
N THR A 92 2.18 14.87 0.15
CA THR A 92 2.61 15.24 1.51
C THR A 92 3.28 14.05 2.20
N LEU A 93 2.67 12.86 2.18
CA LEU A 93 3.28 11.67 2.78
C LEU A 93 4.64 11.36 2.15
N LEU A 94 4.76 11.39 0.83
CA LEU A 94 6.01 11.09 0.13
C LEU A 94 7.11 12.12 0.40
N GLN A 95 6.76 13.39 0.67
CA GLN A 95 7.71 14.43 1.08
C GLN A 95 8.21 14.22 2.51
N ASP A 96 7.32 13.78 3.40
CA ASP A 96 7.63 13.52 4.82
C ASP A 96 8.32 12.17 5.03
N LEU A 97 8.23 11.27 4.05
CA LEU A 97 8.81 9.93 4.07
C LEU A 97 10.34 10.01 4.01
N THR A 98 10.96 10.11 5.19
CA THR A 98 12.41 10.21 5.36
C THR A 98 12.95 9.03 6.18
N GLY A 99 14.27 8.85 6.18
CA GLY A 99 14.92 7.83 7.00
C GLY A 99 14.86 6.40 6.46
N SER A 100 15.07 5.43 7.34
CA SER A 100 15.12 4.01 7.00
C SER A 100 13.73 3.42 6.78
N VAL A 101 13.63 2.48 5.85
CA VAL A 101 12.40 1.71 5.62
C VAL A 101 12.02 0.98 6.90
N GLN A 102 10.78 1.19 7.34
CA GLN A 102 10.16 0.45 8.42
C GLN A 102 9.00 -0.37 7.86
N VAL A 103 8.97 -1.65 8.18
CA VAL A 103 7.93 -2.59 7.74
C VAL A 103 7.07 -2.95 8.94
N MET A 104 5.76 -2.78 8.81
CA MET A 104 4.79 -3.16 9.83
C MET A 104 4.81 -4.69 9.99
N THR A 105 5.05 -5.16 11.21
CA THR A 105 4.89 -6.56 11.56
C THR A 105 3.41 -6.86 11.76
N PRO A 106 2.93 -8.06 11.40
CA PRO A 106 1.52 -8.42 11.48
C PRO A 106 1.02 -8.65 12.92
N ASP A 107 1.84 -8.38 13.95
CA ASP A 107 1.44 -8.53 15.36
C ASP A 107 0.27 -7.57 15.67
N GLY A 108 -0.94 -8.10 15.59
CA GLY A 108 -2.20 -7.36 15.77
C GLY A 108 -3.17 -7.41 14.58
N ILE A 109 -2.75 -7.91 13.40
CA ILE A 109 -3.66 -8.14 12.27
C ILE A 109 -4.44 -9.43 12.52
N ILE A 110 -5.76 -9.32 12.76
CA ILE A 110 -6.61 -10.49 12.97
C ILE A 110 -6.56 -11.38 11.72
N HIS A 111 -5.89 -12.53 11.84
CA HIS A 111 -5.54 -13.45 10.75
C HIS A 111 -6.74 -14.11 10.04
N ASP A 112 -7.97 -13.85 10.49
CA ASP A 112 -9.20 -14.57 10.10
C ASP A 112 -10.17 -13.73 9.24
N ALA A 113 -9.80 -12.51 8.83
CA ALA A 113 -10.62 -11.80 7.86
C ALA A 113 -10.43 -12.44 6.48
N MET A 114 -11.54 -12.83 5.84
CA MET A 114 -11.52 -13.35 4.47
C MET A 114 -10.81 -12.35 3.54
N PRO A 115 -9.92 -12.84 2.65
CA PRO A 115 -9.25 -11.98 1.69
C PRO A 115 -10.29 -11.30 0.81
N ASP A 116 -10.15 -9.99 0.67
CA ASP A 116 -11.06 -9.18 -0.12
C ASP A 116 -10.78 -9.37 -1.62
N GLU A 117 -11.63 -10.15 -2.27
CA GLU A 117 -11.48 -10.52 -3.69
C GLU A 117 -11.53 -9.31 -4.63
N GLU A 118 -12.24 -8.24 -4.25
CA GLU A 118 -12.34 -7.00 -5.02
C GLU A 118 -10.97 -6.31 -5.15
N TRP A 119 -10.17 -6.34 -4.08
CA TRP A 119 -8.81 -5.79 -4.09
C TRP A 119 -7.83 -6.66 -4.87
N HIS A 120 -7.99 -7.98 -4.80
CA HIS A 120 -7.14 -8.89 -5.59
C HIS A 120 -7.36 -8.67 -7.09
N GLN A 121 -8.62 -8.51 -7.53
CA GLN A 121 -8.96 -8.16 -8.90
C GLN A 121 -8.52 -6.73 -9.28
N ALA A 122 -8.69 -5.75 -8.40
CA ALA A 122 -8.27 -4.37 -8.68
C ALA A 122 -6.77 -4.21 -8.94
N MET A 123 -5.94 -5.00 -8.26
CA MET A 123 -4.48 -4.88 -8.30
C MET A 123 -3.83 -5.79 -9.35
N PHE A 124 -4.48 -6.93 -9.71
CA PHE A 124 -3.91 -7.94 -10.60
C PHE A 124 -4.84 -8.44 -11.72
N GLY A 125 -6.12 -8.06 -11.70
CA GLY A 125 -7.12 -8.42 -12.70
C GLY A 125 -7.16 -7.43 -13.86
N GLY A 126 -6.33 -7.70 -14.86
CA GLY A 126 -6.41 -7.12 -16.21
C GLY A 126 -6.73 -8.21 -17.23
#